data_AF-A0A6I3E9M5-F1
#
_entry.id   AF-A0A6I3E9M5-F1
#
_cell.length_a   1.000
_cell.length_b   1.000
_cell.length_c   1.000
_cell.angle_alpha   90.00
_cell.angle_beta   90.00
_cell.angle_gamma   90.00
#
_symmetry.space_group_name_H-M   'P 1'
#
loop_
_entity.id
_entity.type
_entity.pdbx_description
1 polymer ?
#
loop_
_entity_poly.entity_id
_entity_poly.type
_entity_poly.pdbx_seq_one_letter_code
_entity_poly.pdbx_strand_id
1 'polypeptide(L)'
;MSESEQRKIANLLNEHVVGCASAHQRLLVSLENLTDEQCRQDSLLPNWSRGHVLTHLARNADSHVNLLQSAVRGEVGKQYPSIEKRNADIESGSSRNASELVVDLRVSIYGLEA
;
A
#
# COMPACT_ATOMS: atom_id res chain seq x y z
N MET A 1 -12.77 -24.54 18.23
CA MET A 1 -12.54 -24.90 16.82
C MET A 1 -11.76 -26.20 16.78
N SER A 2 -12.13 -27.09 15.88
CA SER A 2 -11.37 -28.30 15.55
C SER A 2 -10.05 -27.96 14.85
N GLU A 3 -9.08 -28.87 14.90
CA GLU A 3 -7.83 -28.75 14.14
C GLU A 3 -8.08 -28.60 12.62
N SER A 4 -9.12 -29.26 12.11
CA SER A 4 -9.56 -29.15 10.71
C SER A 4 -10.01 -27.73 10.37
N GLU A 5 -10.77 -27.07 11.24
CA GLU A 5 -11.19 -25.69 11.06
C GLU A 5 -10.01 -24.71 11.14
N GLN A 6 -9.10 -24.91 12.11
CA GLN A 6 -7.89 -24.10 12.24
C GLN A 6 -7.03 -24.19 10.97
N ARG A 7 -6.82 -25.40 10.44
CA ARG A 7 -6.05 -25.62 9.21
C ARG A 7 -6.69 -24.97 7.98
N LYS A 8 -8.03 -25.02 7.87
CA LYS A 8 -8.75 -24.33 6.78
C LYS A 8 -8.55 -22.82 6.84
N ILE A 9 -8.65 -22.22 8.02
CA ILE A 9 -8.43 -20.78 8.19
C ILE A 9 -6.99 -20.40 7.83
N ALA A 10 -6.01 -21.17 8.32
CA ALA A 10 -4.60 -20.92 8.00
C ALA A 10 -4.33 -20.98 6.49
N ASN A 11 -4.89 -21.98 5.79
CA ASN A 11 -4.75 -22.10 4.34
C ASN A 11 -5.36 -20.90 3.61
N LEU A 12 -6.57 -20.49 3.99
CA LEU A 12 -7.24 -19.33 3.38
C LEU A 12 -6.45 -18.03 3.59
N LEU A 13 -5.90 -17.83 4.80
CA LEU A 13 -5.04 -16.68 5.07
C LEU A 13 -3.79 -16.70 4.20
N ASN A 14 -3.15 -17.86 4.05
CA ASN A 14 -1.97 -17.99 3.17
C ASN A 14 -2.31 -17.68 1.71
N GLU A 15 -3.46 -18.15 1.20
CA GLU A 15 -3.92 -17.84 -0.15
C GLU A 15 -4.11 -16.34 -0.36
N HIS A 16 -4.71 -15.63 0.61
CA HIS A 16 -4.86 -14.18 0.54
C HIS A 16 -3.51 -13.45 0.56
N VAL A 17 -2.59 -13.84 1.43
CA VAL A 17 -1.24 -13.24 1.51
C VAL A 17 -0.48 -13.44 0.20
N VAL A 18 -0.50 -14.65 -0.37
CA VAL A 18 0.10 -14.95 -1.68
C VAL A 18 -0.55 -14.11 -2.79
N GLY A 19 -1.87 -13.96 -2.74
CA GLY A 19 -2.63 -13.12 -3.67
C GLY A 19 -2.20 -11.65 -3.62
N CYS A 20 -2.06 -11.08 -2.42
CA CYS A 20 -1.56 -9.72 -2.21
C CYS A 20 -0.15 -9.54 -2.75
N ALA A 21 0.79 -10.40 -2.37
CA ALA A 21 2.18 -10.34 -2.86
C ALA A 21 2.24 -10.42 -4.39
N SER A 22 1.47 -11.33 -4.99
CA SER A 22 1.39 -11.45 -6.45
C SER A 22 0.83 -10.19 -7.12
N ALA A 23 -0.14 -9.52 -6.49
CA ALA A 23 -0.70 -8.26 -6.99
C ALA A 23 0.31 -7.11 -6.88
N HIS A 24 1.05 -7.02 -5.79
CA HIS A 24 2.12 -6.03 -5.62
C HIS A 24 3.21 -6.19 -6.69
N GLN A 25 3.65 -7.41 -6.99
CA GLN A 25 4.64 -7.63 -8.05
C GLN A 25 4.12 -7.21 -9.43
N ARG A 26 2.87 -7.56 -9.79
CA ARG A 26 2.27 -7.10 -11.05
C ARG A 26 2.17 -5.58 -11.13
N LEU A 27 1.82 -4.92 -10.02
CA LEU A 27 1.80 -3.47 -9.95
C LEU A 27 3.20 -2.90 -10.20
N LEU A 28 4.23 -3.39 -9.49
CA LEU A 28 5.60 -2.91 -9.65
C LEU A 28 6.14 -3.08 -11.08
N VAL A 29 5.84 -4.20 -11.74
CA VAL A 29 6.19 -4.42 -13.16
C VAL A 29 5.47 -3.41 -14.06
N SER A 30 4.19 -3.14 -13.82
CA SER A 30 3.43 -2.18 -14.63
C SER A 30 3.95 -0.74 -14.54
N LEU A 31 4.74 -0.42 -13.50
CA LEU A 31 5.29 0.91 -13.24
C LEU A 31 6.71 1.12 -13.79
N GLU A 32 7.38 0.10 -14.34
CA GLU A 32 8.80 0.17 -14.76
C GLU A 32 9.10 1.29 -15.77
N ASN A 33 8.14 1.62 -16.63
CA ASN A 33 8.30 2.64 -17.69
C ASN A 33 7.43 3.88 -17.43
N LEU A 34 6.97 4.09 -16.19
CA LEU A 34 6.16 5.23 -15.85
C LEU A 34 6.98 6.52 -15.92
N THR A 35 6.49 7.51 -16.67
CA THR A 35 7.16 8.80 -16.82
C THR A 35 6.59 9.86 -15.88
N ASP A 36 7.37 10.90 -15.59
CA ASP A 36 6.91 12.05 -14.80
C ASP A 36 5.65 12.69 -15.37
N GLU A 37 5.55 12.73 -16.69
CA GLU A 37 4.38 13.28 -17.37
C GLU A 37 3.14 12.41 -17.16
N GLN A 38 3.30 11.08 -17.24
CA GLN A 38 2.22 10.16 -16.93
C GLN A 38 1.80 10.21 -15.46
N CYS A 39 2.70 10.51 -14.53
CA CYS A 39 2.38 10.70 -13.11
C CYS A 39 1.50 11.93 -12.88
N ARG A 40 1.74 13.02 -13.63
CA ARG A 40 0.97 14.27 -13.55
C ARG A 40 -0.41 14.17 -14.18
N GLN A 41 -0.61 13.28 -15.15
CA GLN A 41 -1.91 13.05 -15.77
C GLN A 41 -2.96 12.55 -14.78
N ASP A 42 -4.21 12.90 -15.08
CA ASP A 42 -5.39 12.37 -14.38
C ASP A 42 -5.39 10.84 -14.38
N SER A 43 -5.77 10.29 -13.23
CA SER A 43 -6.16 8.89 -13.10
C SER A 43 -7.65 8.73 -13.48
N LEU A 44 -8.16 7.50 -13.36
CA LEU A 44 -9.60 7.24 -13.50
C LEU A 44 -10.41 7.68 -12.27
N LEU A 45 -9.75 8.06 -11.18
CA LEU A 45 -10.41 8.61 -10.00
C LEU A 45 -10.56 10.13 -10.15
N PRO A 46 -11.75 10.69 -9.90
CA PRO A 46 -11.96 12.14 -10.00
C PRO A 46 -10.97 12.94 -9.16
N ASN A 47 -10.37 13.95 -9.78
CA ASN A 47 -9.43 14.90 -9.16
C ASN A 47 -8.12 14.30 -8.64
N TRP A 48 -7.80 13.05 -9.00
CA TRP A 48 -6.55 12.40 -8.60
C TRP A 48 -5.67 12.17 -9.83
N SER A 49 -4.46 12.69 -9.80
CA SER A 49 -3.42 12.27 -10.74
C SER A 49 -2.96 10.83 -10.44
N ARG A 50 -2.24 10.20 -11.37
CA ARG A 50 -1.59 8.91 -11.07
C ARG A 50 -0.60 9.02 -9.91
N GLY A 51 0.06 10.16 -9.73
CA GLY A 51 0.90 10.45 -8.56
C GLY A 51 0.14 10.43 -7.23
N HIS A 52 -1.12 10.89 -7.20
CA HIS A 52 -1.98 10.76 -6.01
C HIS A 52 -2.28 9.29 -5.71
N VAL A 53 -2.59 8.50 -6.73
CA VAL A 53 -2.85 7.05 -6.58
C VAL A 53 -1.63 6.35 -5.99
N LEU A 54 -0.44 6.57 -6.55
CA LEU A 54 0.78 5.92 -6.07
C LEU A 54 1.14 6.34 -4.64
N THR A 55 1.03 7.63 -4.33
CA THR A 55 1.26 8.12 -2.96
C THR A 55 0.23 7.54 -1.99
N HIS A 56 -1.03 7.44 -2.39
CA HIS A 56 -2.06 6.81 -1.56
C HIS A 56 -1.76 5.34 -1.26
N LEU A 57 -1.36 4.56 -2.27
CA LEU A 57 -1.01 3.16 -2.08
C LEU A 57 0.18 2.99 -1.12
N ALA A 58 1.21 3.83 -1.26
CA ALA A 58 2.36 3.83 -0.35
C ALA A 58 1.91 4.14 1.10
N ARG A 59 1.18 5.24 1.31
CA ARG A 59 0.67 5.61 2.65
C ARG A 59 -0.32 4.59 3.22
N ASN A 60 -1.07 3.89 2.38
CA ASN A 60 -1.94 2.80 2.83
C ASN A 60 -1.11 1.60 3.31
N ALA A 61 -0.08 1.18 2.57
CA ALA A 61 0.79 0.11 3.01
C ALA A 61 1.50 0.47 4.33
N ASP A 62 2.04 1.68 4.46
CA ASP A 62 2.64 2.17 5.72
C ASP A 62 1.64 2.12 6.89
N SER A 63 0.37 2.47 6.62
CA SER A 63 -0.71 2.43 7.63
C SER A 63 -0.99 1.01 8.12
N HIS A 64 -0.91 0.01 7.23
CA HIS A 64 -1.10 -1.39 7.57
C HIS A 64 0.11 -1.96 8.33
N VAL A 65 1.33 -1.56 7.98
CA VAL A 65 2.53 -1.87 8.78
C VAL A 65 2.33 -1.42 10.23
N ASN A 66 1.88 -0.18 10.44
CA ASN A 66 1.62 0.33 11.79
C ASN A 66 0.56 -0.49 12.55
N LEU A 67 -0.55 -0.86 11.89
CA LEU A 67 -1.58 -1.71 12.50
C LEU A 67 -1.03 -3.09 12.91
N LEU A 68 -0.27 -3.74 12.03
CA LEU A 68 0.30 -5.06 12.30
C LEU A 68 1.34 -4.99 13.42
N GLN A 69 2.19 -3.97 13.43
CA GLN A 69 3.16 -3.76 14.51
C GLN A 69 2.48 -3.48 15.85
N SER A 70 1.39 -2.70 15.88
CA SER A 70 0.58 -2.53 17.09
C SER A 70 -0.02 -3.85 17.56
N ALA A 71 -0.56 -4.66 16.65
CA ALA A 71 -1.10 -5.98 17.00
C ALA A 71 -0.03 -6.91 17.59
N VAL A 72 1.20 -6.91 17.04
CA VAL A 72 2.34 -7.65 17.61
C VAL A 72 2.65 -7.22 19.05
N ARG A 73 2.50 -5.93 19.37
CA ARG A 73 2.66 -5.40 20.73
C ARG A 73 1.43 -5.61 21.64
N GLY A 74 0.33 -6.15 21.12
CA GLY A 74 -0.94 -6.29 21.86
C GLY A 74 -1.70 -4.97 22.03
N GLU A 75 -1.42 -3.98 21.18
CA GLU A 75 -2.01 -2.64 21.23
C GLU A 75 -3.08 -2.44 20.16
N VAL A 76 -4.03 -1.54 20.41
CA VAL A 76 -4.95 -1.05 19.38
C VAL A 76 -4.24 0.00 18.53
N GLY A 77 -3.86 -0.36 17.31
CA GLY A 77 -3.25 0.56 16.35
C GLY A 77 -4.27 1.54 15.74
N LYS A 78 -3.83 2.78 15.51
CA LYS A 78 -4.55 3.71 14.62
C LYS A 78 -4.00 3.54 13.22
N GLN A 79 -4.86 3.28 12.24
CA GLN A 79 -4.42 3.11 10.85
C GLN A 79 -3.70 4.36 10.35
N TYR A 80 -4.35 5.52 10.51
CA TYR A 80 -3.74 6.83 10.26
C TYR A 80 -3.75 7.66 11.54
N PRO A 81 -2.79 8.59 11.71
CA PRO A 81 -2.85 9.55 12.82
C PRO A 81 -4.15 10.37 12.82
N SER A 82 -4.59 10.80 11.64
CA SER A 82 -5.90 11.38 11.36
C SER A 82 -6.21 11.32 9.86
N ILE A 83 -7.46 11.60 9.47
CA ILE A 83 -7.87 11.69 8.05
C ILE A 83 -7.18 12.87 7.37
N GLU A 84 -7.04 13.99 8.08
CA GLU A 84 -6.40 15.22 7.59
C GLU A 84 -4.93 14.97 7.29
N LYS A 85 -4.21 14.28 8.19
CA LYS A 85 -2.81 13.92 7.97
C LYS A 85 -2.65 13.00 6.76
N ARG A 86 -3.51 11.97 6.66
CA ARG A 86 -3.54 11.07 5.48
C ARG A 86 -3.70 11.88 4.19
N ASN A 87 -4.66 12.79 4.15
CA ASN A 87 -4.95 13.57 2.94
C ASN A 87 -3.80 14.54 2.61
N ALA A 88 -3.21 15.21 3.61
CA ALA A 88 -2.07 16.10 3.44
C ALA A 88 -0.81 15.36 2.93
N ASP A 89 -0.59 14.13 3.39
CA ASP A 89 0.53 13.30 2.93
C ASP A 89 0.34 12.84 1.48
N ILE A 90 -0.90 12.54 1.09
CA ILE A 90 -1.24 12.20 -0.30
C ILE A 90 -1.02 13.40 -1.21
N GLU A 91 -1.51 14.57 -0.83
CA GLU A 91 -1.38 15.80 -1.61
C GLU A 91 0.09 16.21 -1.76
N SER A 92 0.83 16.28 -0.65
CA SER A 92 2.25 16.68 -0.69
C SER A 92 3.11 15.70 -1.48
N GLY A 93 2.80 14.40 -1.43
CA GLY A 93 3.56 13.38 -2.13
C GLY A 93 3.20 13.24 -3.61
N SER A 94 2.02 13.68 -4.06
CA SER A 94 1.50 13.37 -5.40
C SER A 94 2.28 14.01 -6.56
N SER A 95 3.06 15.05 -6.28
CA SER A 95 3.80 15.84 -7.26
C SER A 95 5.27 15.41 -7.44
N ARG A 96 5.73 14.41 -6.69
CA ARG A 96 7.08 13.83 -6.82
C ARG A 96 7.30 13.25 -8.22
N ASN A 97 8.57 13.12 -8.62
CA ASN A 97 8.88 12.52 -9.91
C ASN A 97 8.57 11.01 -9.90
N ALA A 98 8.48 10.40 -11.08
CA ALA A 98 8.07 9.00 -11.23
C ALA A 98 9.01 8.05 -10.49
N SER A 99 10.32 8.29 -10.55
CA SER A 99 11.30 7.45 -9.84
C SER A 99 11.07 7.50 -8.33
N GLU A 100 10.86 8.69 -7.76
CA GLU A 100 10.57 8.85 -6.33
C GLU A 100 9.28 8.16 -5.91
N LEU A 101 8.21 8.30 -6.71
CA LEU A 101 6.91 7.67 -6.44
C LEU A 101 7.01 6.15 -6.48
N VAL A 102 7.71 5.58 -7.46
CA VAL A 102 7.88 4.13 -7.61
C VAL A 102 8.78 3.56 -6.52
N VAL A 103 9.85 4.27 -6.14
CA VAL A 103 10.72 3.88 -5.03
C VAL A 103 9.96 3.90 -3.70
N ASP A 104 9.21 4.99 -3.41
CA ASP A 104 8.40 5.11 -2.20
C ASP A 104 7.40 3.95 -2.09
N LEU A 105 6.65 3.68 -3.16
CA LEU A 105 5.69 2.58 -3.20
C LEU A 105 6.38 1.22 -3.00
N ARG A 106 7.53 0.99 -3.62
CA ARG A 106 8.29 -0.27 -3.48
C ARG A 106 8.76 -0.48 -2.04
N VAL A 107 9.28 0.57 -1.40
CA VAL A 107 9.70 0.52 0.01
C VAL A 107 8.50 0.20 0.91
N SER A 108 7.36 0.86 0.71
CA SER A 108 6.16 0.59 1.50
C SER A 108 5.61 -0.82 1.28
N ILE A 109 5.63 -1.34 0.05
CA ILE A 109 5.25 -2.73 -0.26
C ILE A 109 6.15 -3.71 0.50
N TYR A 110 7.47 -3.56 0.40
CA TYR A 110 8.40 -4.47 1.08
C TYR A 110 8.35 -4.35 2.60
N GLY A 111 8.07 -3.16 3.12
CA GLY A 111 7.81 -2.98 4.55
C GLY A 111 6.57 -3.71 5.04
N LEU A 112 5.53 -3.81 4.20
CA LEU A 112 4.29 -4.54 4.51
C LEU A 112 4.43 -6.05 4.37
N GLU A 113 5.31 -6.52 3.49
CA GLU A 113 5.57 -7.95 3.24
C GLU A 113 6.59 -8.58 4.21
N ALA A 114 7.26 -7.77 5.04
CA ALA A 114 8.28 -8.21 6.01
C ALA A 114 7.69 -8.85 7.28
#